data_AF-A0A925M9H4-F1
#
_entry.id   AF-A0A925M9H4-F1
#
_cell.length_a   1.000
_cell.length_b   1.000
_cell.length_c   1.000
_cell.angle_alpha   90.00
_cell.angle_beta   90.00
_cell.angle_gamma   90.00
#
_symmetry.space_group_name_H-M   'P 1'
#
loop_
_entity.id
_entity.type
_entity.pdbx_description
1 polymer ?
#
loop_
_entity_poly.entity_id
_entity_poly.type
_entity_poly.pdbx_seq_one_letter_code
_entity_poly.pdbx_strand_id
1 'polypeptide(L)'
;MAQVRRTVEAVPDPISPFLDAVLPIDGRRLAAHANAVTCVLVGRTGPLRLAGDGHRVDGEILLVRPGVVHGVALAERGADVLYLNGLPFGFDAPLAQRLSGVLGHLAADALHGNRCAMHELRARLGVTAPRMPTGIAEVVRAIYADPMQRISQGELARRLRMERTRALRCFKAATGQTFREFKRWSALQHAAQLMLEGALVRTAAMDAGFADTAHLSRVFRQGFGLTPSAAIAGLGRQTR
;
A
#
# COMPACT_ATOMS: atom_id res chain seq x y z
N MET A 1 -8.89 -26.59 -11.59
CA MET A 1 -8.00 -25.59 -10.96
C MET A 1 -8.89 -24.46 -10.45
N ALA A 2 -9.04 -24.31 -9.13
CA ALA A 2 -9.90 -23.28 -8.56
C ALA A 2 -9.30 -21.89 -8.83
N GLN A 3 -10.04 -21.05 -9.55
CA GLN A 3 -9.68 -19.65 -9.78
C GLN A 3 -9.82 -18.93 -8.44
N VAL A 4 -8.69 -18.75 -7.74
CA VAL A 4 -8.62 -17.97 -6.51
C VAL A 4 -9.13 -16.57 -6.84
N ARG A 5 -10.29 -16.17 -6.28
CA ARG A 5 -10.74 -14.78 -6.32
C ARG A 5 -9.64 -13.92 -5.71
N ARG A 6 -8.95 -13.13 -6.53
CA ARG A 6 -7.92 -12.19 -6.09
C ARG A 6 -8.59 -10.96 -5.47
N THR A 7 -9.02 -11.09 -4.22
CA THR A 7 -9.53 -9.98 -3.39
C THR A 7 -8.35 -9.18 -2.82
N VAL A 8 -8.52 -7.88 -2.55
CA VAL A 8 -7.62 -7.17 -1.62
C VAL A 8 -7.84 -7.82 -0.27
N GLU A 9 -6.93 -8.73 0.08
CA GLU A 9 -6.91 -9.32 1.39
C GLU A 9 -6.03 -8.45 2.27
N ALA A 10 -6.63 -7.80 3.27
CA ALA A 10 -5.87 -7.25 4.36
C ALA A 10 -5.25 -8.41 5.13
N VAL A 11 -3.94 -8.62 4.98
CA VAL A 11 -3.24 -9.69 5.68
C VAL A 11 -2.57 -9.10 6.91
N PRO A 12 -3.00 -9.49 8.13
CA PRO A 12 -2.32 -9.07 9.35
C PRO A 12 -0.88 -9.55 9.32
N ASP A 13 0.06 -8.65 9.53
CA ASP A 13 1.41 -9.05 9.89
C ASP A 13 1.37 -9.69 11.29
N PRO A 14 1.78 -10.95 11.47
CA PRO A 14 1.73 -11.59 12.79
C PRO A 14 2.69 -10.96 13.80
N ILE A 15 3.65 -10.13 13.37
CA ILE A 15 4.67 -9.51 14.23
C ILE A 15 4.43 -8.00 14.42
N SER A 16 3.60 -7.37 13.57
CA SER A 16 3.37 -5.92 13.62
C SER A 16 1.90 -5.56 13.44
N PRO A 17 1.47 -4.34 13.81
CA PRO A 17 0.06 -3.95 13.72
C PRO A 17 -0.37 -3.60 12.28
N PHE A 18 0.49 -3.79 11.28
CA PHE A 18 0.23 -3.40 9.90
C PHE A 18 -0.55 -4.46 9.13
N LEU A 19 -1.36 -3.99 8.18
CA LEU A 19 -2.11 -4.82 7.25
C LEU A 19 -1.48 -4.70 5.87
N ASP A 20 -0.91 -5.76 5.33
CA ASP A 20 -0.47 -5.76 3.94
C ASP A 20 -1.69 -5.87 3.01
N ALA A 21 -1.59 -5.33 1.80
CA ALA A 21 -2.70 -5.34 0.84
C ALA A 21 -2.21 -5.62 -0.58
N VAL A 22 -2.88 -6.55 -1.27
CA VAL A 22 -2.61 -6.85 -2.69
C VAL A 22 -3.69 -6.24 -3.56
N LEU A 23 -3.33 -5.25 -4.38
CA LEU A 23 -4.23 -4.62 -5.35
C LEU A 23 -3.89 -5.09 -6.77
N PRO A 24 -4.78 -5.83 -7.44
CA PRO A 24 -4.62 -6.10 -8.85
C PRO A 24 -4.85 -4.83 -9.68
N ILE A 25 -3.94 -4.56 -10.61
CA ILE A 25 -4.01 -3.45 -11.55
C ILE A 25 -4.17 -4.00 -12.96
N ASP A 26 -5.20 -3.50 -13.64
CA ASP A 26 -5.40 -3.76 -15.05
C ASP A 26 -5.03 -2.54 -15.91
N GLY A 27 -4.61 -2.82 -17.14
CA GLY A 27 -4.26 -1.82 -18.13
C GLY A 27 -2.75 -1.75 -18.38
N ARG A 28 -2.37 -0.88 -19.31
CA ARG A 28 -0.99 -0.78 -19.82
C ARG A 28 -0.17 0.30 -19.12
N ARG A 29 -0.78 1.07 -18.21
CA ARG A 29 -0.14 2.22 -17.57
C ARG A 29 -0.83 2.63 -16.28
N LEU A 30 -0.03 3.04 -15.29
CA LEU A 30 -0.45 3.88 -14.17
C LEU A 30 0.05 5.31 -14.41
N ALA A 31 -0.82 6.28 -14.13
CA ALA A 31 -0.45 7.69 -14.12
C ALA A 31 0.61 7.97 -13.04
N ALA A 32 1.25 9.14 -13.14
CA ALA A 32 2.19 9.58 -12.12
C ALA A 32 1.49 9.66 -10.75
N HIS A 33 2.05 8.98 -9.76
CA HIS A 33 1.53 8.86 -8.40
C HIS A 33 2.68 8.63 -7.42
N ALA A 34 2.40 8.73 -6.11
CA ALA A 34 3.36 8.40 -5.07
C ALA A 34 2.70 7.49 -4.04
N ASN A 35 3.26 6.30 -3.87
CA ASN A 35 2.80 5.36 -2.84
C ASN A 35 3.23 5.88 -1.46
N ALA A 36 2.32 5.89 -0.49
CA ALA A 36 2.63 6.38 0.85
C ALA A 36 3.45 5.36 1.66
N VAL A 37 3.57 4.13 1.17
CA VAL A 37 4.30 3.02 1.79
C VAL A 37 5.15 2.29 0.75
N THR A 38 6.11 1.49 1.22
CA THR A 38 6.89 0.60 0.38
C THR A 38 5.94 -0.38 -0.33
N CYS A 39 6.11 -0.58 -1.63
CA CYS A 39 5.30 -1.55 -2.37
C CYS A 39 6.13 -2.38 -3.34
N VAL A 40 5.65 -3.59 -3.64
CA VAL A 40 6.23 -4.49 -4.64
C VAL A 40 5.26 -4.60 -5.80
N LEU A 41 5.75 -4.45 -7.03
CA LEU A 41 4.96 -4.67 -8.24
C LEU A 41 5.52 -5.88 -9.00
N VAL A 42 4.63 -6.73 -9.50
CA VAL A 42 4.95 -7.83 -10.43
C VAL A 42 4.06 -7.73 -11.67
N GLY A 43 4.68 -7.74 -12.84
CA GLY A 43 3.96 -7.76 -14.11
C GLY A 43 3.38 -9.14 -14.41
N ARG A 44 2.14 -9.20 -14.91
CA ARG A 44 1.47 -10.49 -15.15
C ARG A 44 1.96 -11.23 -16.40
N THR A 45 2.45 -10.49 -17.40
CA THR A 45 2.85 -11.05 -18.70
C THR A 45 4.12 -10.40 -19.26
N GLY A 46 4.97 -9.87 -18.39
CA GLY A 46 6.23 -9.25 -18.82
C GLY A 46 6.73 -8.19 -17.84
N PRO A 47 7.89 -7.59 -18.17
CA PRO A 47 8.53 -6.61 -17.31
C PRO A 47 7.71 -5.33 -17.19
N LEU A 48 7.93 -4.65 -16.08
CA LEU A 48 7.40 -3.35 -15.73
C LEU A 48 8.48 -2.29 -15.98
N ARG A 49 8.04 -1.06 -16.23
CA ARG A 49 8.93 0.11 -16.31
C ARG A 49 8.41 1.22 -15.41
N LEU A 50 9.23 1.62 -14.44
CA LEU A 50 8.99 2.78 -13.59
C LEU A 50 9.81 3.96 -14.09
N ALA A 51 9.19 5.14 -14.11
CA ALA A 51 9.87 6.39 -14.43
C ALA A 51 9.39 7.53 -13.54
N GLY A 52 10.32 8.29 -12.96
CA GLY A 52 10.03 9.42 -12.06
C GLY A 52 11.30 10.17 -11.71
N ASP A 53 11.22 11.50 -11.66
CA ASP A 53 12.31 12.40 -11.26
C ASP A 53 13.65 12.11 -11.98
N GLY A 54 13.61 11.92 -13.31
CA GLY A 54 14.80 11.60 -14.12
C GLY A 54 15.32 10.17 -13.99
N HIS A 55 14.82 9.38 -13.04
CA HIS A 55 15.18 7.98 -12.87
C HIS A 55 14.26 7.05 -13.65
N ARG A 56 14.82 5.93 -14.14
CA ARG A 56 14.08 4.86 -14.80
C ARG A 56 14.58 3.50 -14.34
N VAL A 57 13.64 2.61 -14.00
CA VAL A 57 13.93 1.24 -13.57
C VAL A 57 13.01 0.27 -14.31
N ASP A 58 13.60 -0.70 -14.99
CA ASP A 58 12.89 -1.76 -15.71
C ASP A 58 13.10 -3.10 -14.97
N GLY A 59 12.09 -3.98 -14.91
CA GLY A 59 12.25 -5.31 -14.31
C GLY A 59 10.93 -6.05 -14.14
N GLU A 60 11.01 -7.36 -13.90
CA GLU A 60 9.82 -8.19 -13.67
C GLU A 60 9.17 -7.91 -12.31
N ILE A 61 10.01 -7.73 -11.29
CA ILE A 61 9.61 -7.49 -9.90
C ILE A 61 10.37 -6.28 -9.37
N LEU A 62 9.63 -5.25 -8.95
CA LEU A 62 10.20 -3.98 -8.52
C LEU A 62 9.68 -3.61 -7.14
N LEU A 63 10.60 -3.40 -6.20
CA LEU A 63 10.33 -2.81 -4.89
C LEU A 63 10.48 -1.29 -5.00
N VAL A 64 9.41 -0.57 -4.73
CA VAL A 64 9.32 0.87 -4.96
C VAL A 64 9.46 1.64 -3.66
N ARG A 65 10.24 2.71 -3.73
CA ARG A 65 10.46 3.62 -2.61
C ARG A 65 9.17 4.42 -2.29
N PRO A 66 8.76 4.51 -1.02
CA PRO A 66 7.63 5.35 -0.63
C PRO A 66 7.92 6.83 -0.89
N GLY A 67 6.88 7.59 -1.22
CA GLY A 67 6.91 9.05 -1.33
C GLY A 67 7.52 9.60 -2.63
N VAL A 68 8.03 8.74 -3.52
CA VAL A 68 8.60 9.16 -4.81
C VAL A 68 7.52 9.15 -5.88
N VAL A 69 7.34 10.28 -6.58
CA VAL A 69 6.39 10.38 -7.68
C VAL A 69 6.91 9.63 -8.90
N HIS A 70 6.13 8.68 -9.40
CA HIS A 70 6.50 7.86 -10.55
C HIS A 70 5.27 7.43 -11.35
N GLY A 71 5.47 7.22 -12.66
CA GLY A 71 4.54 6.51 -13.53
C GLY A 71 5.01 5.08 -13.75
N VAL A 72 4.06 4.21 -14.10
CA VAL A 72 4.34 2.80 -14.38
C VAL A 72 3.83 2.46 -15.78
N ALA A 73 4.68 1.90 -16.62
CA ALA A 73 4.28 1.25 -17.86
C ALA A 73 4.25 -0.27 -17.64
N LEU A 74 3.17 -0.89 -18.13
CA LEU A 74 2.80 -2.28 -17.88
C LEU A 74 2.65 -3.03 -19.21
N ALA A 75 2.89 -4.34 -19.17
CA ALA A 75 2.49 -5.25 -20.24
C ALA A 75 0.94 -5.35 -20.32
N GLU A 76 0.43 -6.03 -21.35
CA GLU A 76 -1.01 -5.98 -21.70
C GLU A 76 -1.96 -6.47 -20.59
N ARG A 77 -1.53 -7.43 -19.75
CA ARG A 77 -2.35 -7.96 -18.65
C ARG A 77 -2.19 -7.22 -17.31
N GLY A 78 -1.50 -6.09 -17.29
CA GLY A 78 -1.31 -5.28 -16.08
C GLY A 78 -0.31 -5.88 -15.07
N ALA A 79 -0.52 -5.58 -13.79
CA ALA A 79 0.36 -5.97 -12.69
C ALA A 79 -0.43 -6.27 -11.41
N ASP A 80 0.21 -6.98 -10.49
CA ASP A 80 -0.27 -7.11 -9.12
C ASP A 80 0.65 -6.28 -8.21
N VAL A 81 0.07 -5.53 -7.28
CA VAL A 81 0.79 -4.60 -6.40
C VAL A 81 0.58 -4.98 -4.95
N LEU A 82 1.66 -5.21 -4.21
CA LEU A 82 1.66 -5.53 -2.79
C LEU A 82 2.12 -4.31 -2.01
N TYR A 83 1.25 -3.75 -1.17
CA TYR A 83 1.56 -2.65 -0.27
C TYR A 83 2.03 -3.19 1.08
N LEU A 84 3.30 -2.95 1.41
CA LEU A 84 3.96 -3.40 2.64
C LEU A 84 3.90 -2.29 3.68
N ASN A 85 2.78 -2.21 4.40
CA ASN A 85 2.51 -1.11 5.32
C ASN A 85 3.54 -1.08 6.47
N GLY A 86 4.10 0.08 6.74
CA GLY A 86 5.08 0.29 7.81
C GLY A 86 6.46 -0.35 7.60
N LEU A 87 6.71 -0.95 6.44
CA LEU A 87 8.02 -1.50 6.10
C LEU A 87 8.95 -0.35 5.65
N PRO A 88 10.08 -0.12 6.33
CA PRO A 88 11.05 0.88 5.87
C PRO A 88 11.68 0.42 4.55
N PHE A 89 11.93 1.38 3.66
CA PHE A 89 12.68 1.12 2.44
C PHE A 89 14.18 1.12 2.75
N GLY A 90 14.76 -0.07 2.92
CA GLY A 90 16.14 -0.26 3.35
C GLY A 90 17.19 -0.22 2.23
N PHE A 91 16.83 0.17 1.02
CA PHE A 91 17.74 0.15 -0.14
C PHE A 91 18.21 1.54 -0.51
N ASP A 92 19.47 1.64 -0.94
CA ASP A 92 20.03 2.85 -1.53
C ASP A 92 19.65 2.94 -3.02
N ALA A 93 18.35 3.13 -3.27
CA ALA A 93 17.80 3.29 -4.60
C ALA A 93 16.92 4.55 -4.66
N PRO A 94 17.10 5.43 -5.66
CA PRO A 94 16.38 6.70 -5.71
C PRO A 94 14.88 6.51 -5.98
N LEU A 95 14.51 5.48 -6.77
CA LEU A 95 13.13 5.22 -7.19
C LEU A 95 12.66 3.80 -6.82
N ALA A 96 13.38 2.78 -7.27
CA ALA A 96 13.00 1.39 -7.06
C ALA A 96 14.22 0.46 -7.13
N GLN A 97 14.12 -0.68 -6.46
CA GLN A 97 15.09 -1.77 -6.48
C GLN A 97 14.49 -2.97 -7.24
N ARG A 98 15.28 -3.60 -8.11
CA ARG A 98 14.89 -4.88 -8.72
C ARG A 98 15.02 -6.00 -7.69
N LEU A 99 13.97 -6.81 -7.54
CA LEU A 99 14.04 -8.03 -6.73
C LEU A 99 14.34 -9.22 -7.64
N SER A 100 15.28 -10.05 -7.22
CA SER A 100 15.70 -11.27 -7.92
C SER A 100 16.05 -12.37 -6.92
N GLY A 101 16.31 -13.58 -7.42
CA GLY A 101 16.62 -14.74 -6.60
C GLY A 101 15.52 -15.01 -5.56
N VAL A 102 15.93 -15.26 -4.31
CA VAL A 102 14.98 -15.61 -3.23
C VAL A 102 13.95 -14.51 -2.97
N LEU A 103 14.35 -13.24 -2.94
CA LEU A 103 13.39 -12.14 -2.72
C LEU A 103 12.41 -11.98 -3.90
N GLY A 104 12.88 -12.21 -5.13
CA GLY A 104 12.02 -12.22 -6.31
C GLY A 104 10.98 -13.34 -6.25
N HIS A 105 11.40 -14.57 -5.95
CA HIS A 105 10.48 -15.72 -5.83
C HIS A 105 9.44 -15.51 -4.72
N LEU A 106 9.88 -15.07 -3.54
CA LEU A 106 8.97 -14.77 -2.43
C LEU A 106 7.95 -13.69 -2.79
N ALA A 107 8.38 -12.63 -3.49
CA ALA A 107 7.50 -11.58 -3.98
C ALA A 107 6.46 -12.08 -4.97
N ALA A 108 6.86 -12.92 -5.94
CA ALA A 108 5.94 -13.53 -6.88
C ALA A 108 4.91 -14.41 -6.16
N ASP A 109 5.35 -15.28 -5.25
CA ASP A 109 4.46 -16.16 -4.50
C ASP A 109 3.50 -15.38 -3.58
N ALA A 110 3.99 -14.35 -2.90
CA ALA A 110 3.20 -13.46 -2.05
C ALA A 110 2.05 -12.82 -2.84
N LEU A 111 2.34 -12.30 -4.04
CA LEU A 111 1.35 -11.67 -4.92
C LEU A 111 0.36 -12.66 -5.52
N HIS A 112 0.71 -13.95 -5.57
CA HIS A 112 -0.22 -15.05 -5.89
C HIS A 112 -1.04 -15.54 -4.68
N GLY A 113 -0.93 -14.87 -3.53
CA GLY A 113 -1.72 -15.17 -2.32
C GLY A 113 -1.03 -16.11 -1.33
N ASN A 114 0.25 -16.45 -1.52
CA ASN A 114 0.99 -17.26 -0.55
C ASN A 114 1.35 -16.42 0.67
N ARG A 115 0.58 -16.59 1.75
CA ARG A 115 0.76 -15.86 3.02
C ARG A 115 2.11 -16.14 3.69
N CYS A 116 2.62 -17.36 3.61
CA CYS A 116 3.94 -17.69 4.16
C CYS A 116 5.05 -16.96 3.38
N ALA A 117 4.97 -16.94 2.05
CA ALA A 117 5.92 -16.20 1.23
C ALA A 117 5.87 -14.69 1.50
N MET A 118 4.68 -14.13 1.70
CA MET A 118 4.51 -12.72 2.07
C MET A 118 5.14 -12.40 3.42
N HIS A 119 4.91 -13.25 4.43
CA HIS A 119 5.51 -13.08 5.75
C HIS A 119 7.04 -13.15 5.69
N GLU A 120 7.58 -14.14 4.99
CA GLU A 120 9.02 -14.32 4.82
C GLU A 120 9.66 -13.17 4.02
N LEU A 121 9.01 -12.71 2.94
CA LEU A 121 9.45 -11.54 2.17
C LEU A 121 9.55 -10.32 3.10
N ARG A 122 8.50 -10.05 3.87
CA ARG A 122 8.45 -8.92 4.80
C ARG A 122 9.53 -9.02 5.85
N ALA A 123 9.74 -10.20 6.44
CA ALA A 123 10.80 -10.43 7.42
C ALA A 123 12.19 -10.13 6.83
N ARG A 124 12.48 -10.59 5.61
CA ARG A 124 13.78 -10.37 4.95
C ARG A 124 14.00 -8.93 4.53
N LEU A 125 12.96 -8.23 4.05
CA LEU A 125 13.07 -6.82 3.69
C LEU A 125 13.13 -5.92 4.94
N GLY A 126 12.54 -6.38 6.05
CA GLY A 126 12.39 -5.63 7.30
C GLY A 126 13.45 -5.91 8.36
N VAL A 127 14.54 -6.62 8.04
CA VAL A 127 15.59 -7.00 9.02
C VAL A 127 16.14 -5.79 9.79
N THR A 128 16.19 -4.62 9.15
CA THR A 128 16.68 -3.37 9.74
C THR A 128 15.59 -2.49 10.33
N ALA A 129 14.33 -2.94 10.31
CA ALA A 129 13.21 -2.14 10.80
C ALA A 129 13.27 -1.99 12.33
N PRO A 130 13.16 -0.76 12.86
CA PRO A 130 13.15 -0.55 14.29
C PRO A 130 11.91 -1.22 14.90
N ARG A 131 12.08 -1.83 16.08
CA ARG A 131 10.94 -2.36 16.84
C ARG A 131 9.97 -1.22 17.15
N MET A 132 8.71 -1.41 16.78
CA MET A 132 7.67 -0.42 17.06
C MET A 132 7.38 -0.32 18.57
N PRO A 133 7.35 0.89 19.15
CA PRO A 133 6.89 1.10 20.52
C PRO A 133 5.43 0.65 20.72
N THR A 134 5.12 -0.01 21.83
CA THR A 134 3.79 -0.58 22.12
C THR A 134 2.66 0.45 21.99
N GLY A 135 2.82 1.65 22.55
CA GLY A 135 1.80 2.70 22.45
C GLY A 135 1.54 3.18 21.01
N ILE A 136 2.56 3.15 20.14
CA ILE A 136 2.36 3.45 18.71
C ILE A 136 1.62 2.28 18.05
N ALA A 137 1.98 1.04 18.39
CA ALA A 137 1.33 -0.13 17.83
C ALA A 137 -0.16 -0.20 18.17
N GLU A 138 -0.55 0.16 19.40
CA GLU A 138 -1.95 0.27 19.82
C GLU A 138 -2.71 1.33 19.03
N VAL A 139 -2.12 2.50 18.79
CA VAL A 139 -2.73 3.54 17.96
C VAL A 139 -2.89 3.07 16.51
N VAL A 140 -1.89 2.40 15.95
CA VAL A 140 -1.98 1.84 14.59
C VAL A 140 -3.11 0.81 14.50
N ARG A 141 -3.22 -0.11 15.46
CA ARG A 141 -4.34 -1.07 15.53
C ARG A 141 -5.70 -0.37 15.63
N ALA A 142 -5.80 0.66 16.46
CA ALA A 142 -7.05 1.41 16.61
C ALA A 142 -7.49 2.07 15.29
N ILE A 143 -6.55 2.63 14.53
CA ILE A 143 -6.85 3.23 13.22
C ILE A 143 -7.24 2.16 12.19
N TYR A 144 -6.61 0.99 12.18
CA TYR A 144 -7.01 -0.07 11.27
C TYR A 144 -8.34 -0.72 11.64
N ALA A 145 -8.66 -0.84 12.93
CA ALA A 145 -9.93 -1.39 13.40
C ALA A 145 -11.11 -0.47 13.06
N ASP A 146 -10.89 0.85 13.09
CA ASP A 146 -11.88 1.84 12.68
C ASP A 146 -11.17 3.00 11.96
N PRO A 147 -11.05 2.93 10.62
CA PRO A 147 -10.46 4.01 9.82
C PRO A 147 -11.18 5.35 9.99
N MET A 148 -12.47 5.33 10.37
CA MET A 148 -13.31 6.50 10.62
C MET A 148 -13.15 7.09 12.02
N GLN A 149 -12.43 6.39 12.91
CA GLN A 149 -12.12 6.92 14.21
C GLN A 149 -11.32 8.21 14.09
N ARG A 150 -11.90 9.31 14.58
CA ARG A 150 -11.25 10.61 14.63
C ARG A 150 -10.21 10.67 15.74
N ILE A 151 -9.04 10.08 15.50
CA ILE A 151 -7.86 10.29 16.35
C ILE A 151 -7.20 11.61 15.92
N SER A 152 -7.20 12.60 16.82
CA SER A 152 -6.51 13.86 16.63
C SER A 152 -5.02 13.72 16.97
N GLN A 153 -4.19 14.69 16.54
CA GLN A 153 -2.78 14.71 16.96
C GLN A 153 -2.62 14.92 18.47
N GLY A 154 -3.57 15.61 19.11
CA GLY A 154 -3.59 15.76 20.58
C GLY A 154 -3.94 14.46 21.29
N GLU A 155 -4.86 13.67 20.71
CA GLU A 155 -5.18 12.34 21.23
C GLU A 155 -4.02 11.36 21.06
N LEU A 156 -3.32 11.40 19.92
CA LEU A 156 -2.05 10.66 19.75
C LEU A 156 -1.06 11.02 20.87
N ALA A 157 -0.84 12.30 21.12
CA ALA A 157 0.09 12.78 22.14
C ALA A 157 -0.29 12.29 23.55
N ARG A 158 -1.58 12.38 23.89
CA ARG A 158 -2.15 11.86 25.16
C ARG A 158 -1.93 10.36 25.32
N ARG A 159 -2.26 9.56 24.30
CA ARG A 159 -2.09 8.09 24.32
C ARG A 159 -0.63 7.69 24.48
N LEU A 160 0.28 8.43 23.86
CA LEU A 160 1.72 8.19 23.99
C LEU A 160 2.34 8.80 25.25
N ARG A 161 1.59 9.58 26.04
CA ARG A 161 2.07 10.35 27.20
C ARG A 161 3.29 11.21 26.85
N MET A 162 3.23 11.87 25.71
CA MET A 162 4.30 12.71 25.17
C MET A 162 3.78 14.08 24.78
N GLU A 163 4.68 15.06 24.73
CA GLU A 163 4.40 16.31 24.02
C GLU A 163 4.09 16.03 22.54
N ARG A 164 3.20 16.82 21.94
CA ARG A 164 2.63 16.61 20.60
C ARG A 164 3.68 16.47 19.51
N THR A 165 4.66 17.37 19.46
CA THR A 165 5.74 17.36 18.47
C THR A 165 6.59 16.10 18.61
N ARG A 166 6.95 15.72 19.84
CA ARG A 166 7.66 14.46 20.11
C ARG A 166 6.84 13.24 19.67
N ALA A 167 5.55 13.20 20.02
CA ALA A 167 4.64 12.13 19.64
C ALA A 167 4.57 11.95 18.11
N LEU A 168 4.43 13.04 17.36
CA LEU A 168 4.39 13.01 15.89
C LEU A 168 5.72 12.54 15.28
N ARG A 169 6.86 12.98 15.83
CA ARG A 169 8.18 12.53 15.38
C ARG A 169 8.38 11.04 15.65
N CYS A 170 8.03 10.56 16.84
CA CYS A 170 8.09 9.14 17.19
C CYS A 170 7.18 8.30 16.30
N PHE A 171 5.94 8.77 16.03
CA PHE A 171 5.02 8.10 15.11
C PHE A 171 5.61 7.99 13.70
N LYS A 172 6.18 9.08 13.16
CA LYS A 172 6.81 9.07 11.83
C LYS A 172 8.02 8.15 11.78
N ALA A 173 8.86 8.16 12.80
CA ALA A 173 10.03 7.28 12.87
C ALA A 173 9.63 5.79 12.92
N ALA A 174 8.53 5.46 13.61
CA ALA A 174 8.06 4.08 13.75
C ALA A 174 7.23 3.57 12.56
N THR A 175 6.54 4.45 11.82
CA THR A 175 5.63 4.05 10.73
C THR A 175 6.14 4.41 9.34
N GLY A 176 7.18 5.24 9.23
CA GLY A 176 7.65 5.83 7.98
C GLY A 176 6.78 6.96 7.44
N GLN A 177 5.62 7.23 8.06
CA GLN A 177 4.62 8.18 7.56
C GLN A 177 4.31 9.24 8.61
N THR A 178 4.02 10.48 8.19
CA THR A 178 3.41 11.42 9.13
C THR A 178 2.04 10.89 9.57
N PHE A 179 1.59 11.27 10.77
CA PHE A 179 0.29 10.82 11.29
C PHE A 179 -0.88 11.16 10.33
N ARG A 180 -0.79 12.29 9.62
CA ARG A 180 -1.81 12.70 8.64
C ARG A 180 -1.78 11.82 7.39
N GLU A 181 -0.59 11.51 6.87
CA GLU A 181 -0.41 10.61 5.73
C GLU A 181 -0.89 9.21 6.06
N PHE A 182 -0.55 8.69 7.24
CA PHE A 182 -0.99 7.39 7.71
C PHE A 182 -2.52 7.27 7.72
N LYS A 183 -3.23 8.22 8.34
CA LYS A 183 -4.70 8.22 8.36
C LYS A 183 -5.30 8.33 6.96
N ARG A 184 -4.75 9.20 6.11
CA ARG A 184 -5.22 9.35 4.72
C ARG A 184 -5.02 8.07 3.93
N TRP A 185 -3.89 7.40 4.11
CA TRP A 185 -3.58 6.13 3.47
C TRP A 185 -4.51 5.00 3.97
N SER A 186 -4.73 4.92 5.28
CA SER A 186 -5.69 3.96 5.88
C SER A 186 -7.12 4.18 5.35
N ALA A 187 -7.60 5.43 5.30
CA ALA A 187 -8.89 5.76 4.70
C ALA A 187 -8.95 5.39 3.20
N LEU A 188 -7.88 5.63 2.45
CA LEU A 188 -7.81 5.29 1.04
C LEU A 188 -7.85 3.76 0.81
N GLN A 189 -7.13 3.00 1.62
CA GLN A 189 -7.15 1.53 1.61
C GLN A 189 -8.55 1.00 1.96
N HIS A 190 -9.22 1.59 2.94
CA HIS A 190 -10.58 1.24 3.31
C HIS A 190 -11.58 1.51 2.18
N ALA A 191 -11.49 2.68 1.52
CA ALA A 191 -12.30 2.98 0.34
C ALA A 191 -12.07 1.96 -0.77
N ALA A 192 -10.81 1.61 -1.03
CA ALA A 192 -10.46 0.58 -2.02
C ALA A 192 -11.14 -0.75 -1.66
N GLN A 193 -11.00 -1.21 -0.42
CA GLN A 193 -11.61 -2.45 0.06
C GLN A 193 -13.14 -2.44 -0.12
N LEU A 194 -13.84 -1.39 0.31
CA LEU A 194 -15.30 -1.28 0.14
C LEU A 194 -15.73 -1.40 -1.32
N MET A 195 -15.00 -0.73 -2.23
CA MET A 195 -15.30 -0.81 -3.67
C MET A 195 -15.06 -2.20 -4.24
N LEU A 196 -14.08 -2.94 -3.73
CA LEU A 196 -13.80 -4.32 -4.11
C LEU A 196 -14.85 -5.30 -3.59
N GLU A 197 -15.42 -5.00 -2.43
CA GLU A 197 -16.57 -5.71 -1.86
C GLU A 197 -17.89 -5.36 -2.55
N GLY A 198 -17.86 -4.48 -3.56
CA GLY A 198 -19.01 -4.14 -4.42
C GLY A 198 -19.72 -2.85 -4.05
N ALA A 199 -19.22 -2.09 -3.08
CA ALA A 199 -19.80 -0.79 -2.75
C ALA A 199 -19.67 0.19 -3.92
N LEU A 200 -20.69 1.04 -4.10
CA LEU A 200 -20.64 2.14 -5.04
C LEU A 200 -19.53 3.13 -4.61
N VAL A 201 -18.84 3.74 -5.59
CA VAL A 201 -17.77 4.73 -5.33
C VAL A 201 -18.22 5.85 -4.39
N ARG A 202 -19.49 6.27 -4.50
CA ARG A 202 -20.10 7.26 -3.60
C ARG A 202 -20.17 6.77 -2.16
N THR A 203 -20.67 5.55 -1.96
CA THR A 203 -20.79 4.93 -0.63
C THR A 203 -19.40 4.75 -0.03
N ALA A 204 -18.46 4.18 -0.79
CA ALA A 204 -17.08 4.02 -0.34
C ALA A 204 -16.38 5.34 0.01
N ALA A 205 -16.67 6.44 -0.70
CA ALA A 205 -16.14 7.75 -0.35
C ALA A 205 -16.65 8.22 1.02
N MET A 206 -17.95 8.12 1.28
CA MET A 206 -18.57 8.54 2.53
C MET A 206 -18.11 7.69 3.71
N ASP A 207 -18.15 6.36 3.54
CA ASP A 207 -17.81 5.39 4.58
C ASP A 207 -16.31 5.36 4.88
N ALA A 208 -15.48 5.82 3.93
CA ALA A 208 -14.06 6.07 4.14
C ALA A 208 -13.73 7.54 4.46
N GLY A 209 -14.73 8.37 4.78
CA GLY A 209 -14.53 9.70 5.37
C GLY A 209 -14.00 10.76 4.39
N PHE A 210 -14.14 10.53 3.09
CA PHE A 210 -13.91 11.54 2.07
C PHE A 210 -15.11 12.47 1.97
N ALA A 211 -14.83 13.76 1.76
CA ALA A 211 -15.87 14.80 1.60
C ALA A 211 -16.86 14.50 0.46
N ASP A 212 -16.37 13.94 -0.63
CA ASP A 212 -17.15 13.57 -1.81
C ASP A 212 -16.35 12.60 -2.71
N THR A 213 -16.99 12.16 -3.80
CA THR A 213 -16.40 11.25 -4.79
C THR A 213 -15.26 11.89 -5.60
N ALA A 214 -15.27 13.21 -5.81
CA ALA A 214 -14.20 13.91 -6.50
C ALA A 214 -12.94 13.97 -5.63
N HIS A 215 -13.10 14.15 -4.33
CA HIS A 215 -12.03 14.08 -3.34
C HIS A 215 -11.44 12.68 -3.26
N LEU A 216 -12.27 11.63 -3.15
CA LEU A 216 -11.79 10.25 -3.23
C LEU A 216 -11.02 10.02 -4.54
N SER A 217 -11.60 10.37 -5.68
CA SER A 217 -10.98 10.13 -7.00
C SER A 217 -9.61 10.78 -7.14
N ARG A 218 -9.45 12.00 -6.63
CA ARG A 218 -8.17 12.73 -6.65
C ARG A 218 -7.12 12.02 -5.79
N VAL A 219 -7.48 11.68 -4.55
CA VAL A 219 -6.55 11.02 -3.60
C VAL A 219 -6.21 9.60 -4.07
N PHE A 220 -7.19 8.88 -4.63
CA PHE A 220 -7.00 7.55 -5.21
C PHE A 220 -6.04 7.58 -6.39
N ARG A 221 -6.19 8.56 -7.29
CA ARG A 221 -5.24 8.75 -8.40
C ARG A 221 -3.84 9.14 -7.93
N GLN A 222 -3.73 10.00 -6.92
CA GLN A 222 -2.44 10.41 -6.35
C GLN A 222 -1.73 9.27 -5.62
N GLY A 223 -2.48 8.36 -5.01
CA GLY A 223 -1.95 7.23 -4.24
C GLY A 223 -1.68 5.98 -5.09
N PHE A 224 -2.56 5.65 -6.04
CA PHE A 224 -2.49 4.39 -6.80
C PHE A 224 -2.18 4.58 -8.29
N GLY A 225 -2.28 5.80 -8.83
CA GLY A 225 -2.02 6.08 -10.25
C GLY A 225 -3.17 5.75 -11.21
N LEU A 226 -4.36 5.43 -10.68
CA LEU A 226 -5.57 5.19 -11.47
C LEU A 226 -6.80 5.80 -10.79
N THR A 227 -7.95 5.80 -11.46
CA THR A 227 -9.21 6.24 -10.85
C THR A 227 -9.92 5.06 -10.16
N PRO A 228 -10.82 5.33 -9.19
CA PRO A 228 -11.63 4.30 -8.58
C PRO A 228 -12.38 3.41 -9.61
N SER A 229 -13.00 4.04 -10.61
CA SER A 229 -13.72 3.32 -11.67
C SER A 229 -12.81 2.40 -12.50
N ALA A 230 -11.58 2.83 -12.78
CA ALA A 230 -10.62 1.99 -13.50
C ALA A 230 -10.19 0.78 -12.66
N ALA A 231 -10.09 0.94 -11.34
CA ALA A 231 -9.76 -0.16 -10.43
C ALA A 231 -10.86 -1.22 -10.45
N ILE A 232 -12.12 -0.78 -10.27
CA ILE A 232 -13.31 -1.65 -10.28
C ILE A 232 -13.46 -2.37 -11.63
N ALA A 233 -13.32 -1.64 -12.74
CA ALA A 233 -13.40 -2.22 -14.08
C ALA A 233 -12.33 -3.29 -14.34
N GLY A 234 -11.19 -3.19 -13.67
CA GLY A 234 -10.12 -4.19 -13.74
C GLY A 234 -10.56 -5.56 -13.21
N LEU A 235 -11.22 -5.59 -12.05
CA LEU A 235 -11.54 -6.86 -11.40
C LEU A 235 -12.62 -7.65 -12.13
N GLY A 236 -13.55 -6.96 -12.80
CA GLY A 236 -14.57 -7.59 -13.63
C GLY A 236 -14.00 -8.40 -14.80
N ARG A 237 -12.77 -8.09 -15.25
CA ARG A 237 -12.08 -8.82 -16.32
C ARG A 237 -11.26 -10.02 -15.84
N GLN A 238 -11.09 -10.18 -14.54
CA GLN A 238 -10.30 -11.27 -13.93
C GLN A 238 -11.14 -12.50 -13.59
N THR A 239 -12.46 -12.37 -13.68
CA THR A 239 -13.44 -13.43 -13.37
C THR A 239 -13.97 -14.13 -14.64
N ARG A 240 -13.44 -13.77 -15.82
CA ARG A 240 -13.78 -14.38 -17.11
C ARG A 240 -12.59 -15.16 -17.66
#